data_AF-W1UQS3-F1
#
_entry.id   AF-W1UQS3-F1
#
_cell.length_a   1.000
_cell.length_b   1.000
_cell.length_c   1.000
_cell.angle_alpha   90.00
_cell.angle_beta   90.00
_cell.angle_gamma   90.00
#
_symmetry.space_group_name_H-M   'P 1'
#
loop_
_entity.id
_entity.type
_entity.pdbx_description
1 polymer ?
#
loop_
_entity_poly.entity_id
_entity_poly.type
_entity_poly.pdbx_seq_one_letter_code
_entity_poly.pdbx_strand_id
1 'polypeptide(L)'
;MSKADFNKIQKLLKTVTAYRISKATGISDTTISRWVTGKTPIEKMSLENAIKLTNYAEELDMENAKQLLEEIKNNEVAYAVVNEDGAVYCNCETSNIMDIYGHDGEDGHFYGVYGDAVGGQLDSRNVSDDVILKAIQLMLGLGEPVKRSELSTGSDFKPTYLNGYFEVVELMKQSGLLQEQEENEKVKEWIESHKDVVGSTVKHPSFGTGKVTEIKDNTITIDFEDKGKKSLALEAVVESNLLEF
;
A
#
# COMPACT_ATOMS: atom_id res chain seq x y z
N MET A 1 4.93 17.19 9.99
CA MET A 1 4.52 16.92 11.40
C MET A 1 4.25 15.43 11.50
N SER A 2 4.95 14.67 12.35
CA SER A 2 4.56 13.29 12.62
C SER A 2 3.17 13.28 13.24
N LYS A 3 2.23 12.59 12.61
CA LYS A 3 0.85 12.42 13.09
C LYS A 3 0.81 11.15 13.93
N ALA A 4 0.07 11.16 15.03
CA ALA A 4 -0.15 9.94 15.79
C ALA A 4 -0.96 8.94 14.97
N ASP A 5 -0.51 7.68 14.94
CA ASP A 5 -1.17 6.56 14.27
C ASP A 5 -1.55 5.49 15.31
N PHE A 6 -2.84 5.35 15.55
CA PHE A 6 -3.36 4.47 16.58
C PHE A 6 -3.13 2.98 16.26
N ASN A 7 -3.21 2.60 14.99
CA ASN A 7 -3.03 1.21 14.57
C ASN A 7 -1.57 0.78 14.78
N LYS A 8 -0.62 1.65 14.39
CA LYS A 8 0.82 1.41 14.63
C LYS A 8 1.13 1.31 16.13
N ILE A 9 0.54 2.19 16.94
CA ILE A 9 0.70 2.14 18.41
C ILE A 9 0.18 0.82 18.98
N GLN A 10 -1.02 0.38 18.55
CA GLN A 10 -1.59 -0.88 19.01
C GLN A 10 -0.71 -2.08 18.62
N LYS A 11 -0.23 -2.13 17.38
CA LYS A 11 0.69 -3.17 16.91
C LYS A 11 1.95 -3.19 17.76
N LEU A 12 2.61 -2.04 17.93
CA LEU A 12 3.82 -1.89 18.73
C LEU A 12 3.65 -2.40 20.17
N LEU A 13 2.56 -2.01 20.84
CA LEU A 13 2.29 -2.41 22.23
C LEU A 13 1.98 -3.91 22.38
N LYS A 14 1.51 -4.59 21.33
CA LYS A 14 1.28 -6.03 21.31
C LYS A 14 2.55 -6.83 21.04
N THR A 15 3.44 -6.32 20.18
CA THR A 15 4.59 -7.09 19.67
C THR A 15 5.91 -6.78 20.35
N VAL A 16 6.06 -5.58 20.92
CA VAL A 16 7.33 -5.12 21.52
C VAL A 16 7.19 -5.00 23.04
N THR A 17 8.23 -5.44 23.75
CA THR A 17 8.25 -5.38 25.22
C THR A 17 8.25 -3.95 25.74
N ALA A 18 7.55 -3.71 26.85
CA ALA A 18 7.50 -2.40 27.51
C ALA A 18 8.90 -1.83 27.80
N TYR A 19 9.84 -2.70 28.21
CA TYR A 19 11.22 -2.32 28.46
C TYR A 19 11.91 -1.75 27.22
N ARG A 20 11.78 -2.41 26.07
CA ARG A 20 12.40 -1.98 24.80
C ARG A 20 11.78 -0.68 24.32
N ILE A 21 10.45 -0.56 24.39
CA ILE A 21 9.73 0.69 24.06
C ILE A 21 10.19 1.82 24.99
N SER A 22 10.31 1.56 26.28
CA SER A 22 10.74 2.55 27.28
C SER A 22 12.13 3.09 26.98
N LYS A 23 13.07 2.19 26.67
CA LYS A 23 14.45 2.54 26.33
C LYS A 23 14.55 3.41 25.08
N ALA A 24 13.73 3.16 24.06
CA ALA A 24 13.75 3.90 22.81
C ALA A 24 13.01 5.26 22.90
N THR A 25 11.86 5.29 23.56
CA THR A 25 10.95 6.45 23.54
C THR A 25 11.12 7.40 24.74
N GLY A 26 11.80 6.95 25.80
CA GLY A 26 11.89 7.66 27.07
C GLY A 26 10.59 7.67 27.89
N ILE A 27 9.52 7.00 27.42
CA ILE A 27 8.30 6.81 28.20
C ILE A 27 8.56 5.78 29.29
N SER A 28 8.11 6.00 30.52
CA SER A 28 8.39 5.05 31.60
C SER A 28 7.73 3.69 31.34
N ASP A 29 8.45 2.62 31.65
CA ASP A 29 7.98 1.23 31.54
C ASP A 29 6.62 1.03 32.25
N THR A 30 6.45 1.62 33.44
CA THR A 30 5.18 1.60 34.17
C THR A 30 4.03 2.22 33.38
N THR A 31 4.27 3.31 32.64
CA THR A 31 3.24 3.96 31.82
C THR A 31 2.88 3.08 30.63
N ILE A 32 3.88 2.55 29.93
CA ILE A 32 3.67 1.63 28.79
C ILE A 32 2.89 0.39 29.24
N SER A 33 3.29 -0.20 30.37
CA SER A 33 2.62 -1.35 30.96
C SER A 33 1.14 -1.10 31.27
N ARG A 34 0.74 0.12 31.63
CA ARG A 34 -0.68 0.45 31.86
C ARG A 34 -1.50 0.47 30.57
N TRP A 35 -0.89 0.84 29.44
CA TRP A 35 -1.55 0.75 28.13
C TRP A 35 -1.64 -0.70 27.66
N VAL A 36 -0.55 -1.46 27.75
CA VAL A 36 -0.51 -2.89 27.39
C VAL A 36 -1.55 -3.70 28.18
N THR A 37 -1.68 -3.43 29.48
CA THR A 37 -2.64 -4.13 30.35
C THR A 37 -4.07 -3.55 30.31
N GLY A 38 -4.31 -2.49 29.55
CA GLY A 38 -5.61 -1.81 29.48
C GLY A 38 -6.02 -1.07 30.76
N LYS A 39 -5.14 -0.96 31.78
CA LYS A 39 -5.38 -0.15 32.99
C LYS A 39 -5.62 1.32 32.66
N THR A 40 -4.98 1.79 31.59
CA THR A 40 -5.25 3.09 30.98
C THR A 40 -5.61 2.85 29.51
N PRO A 41 -6.80 3.26 29.06
CA PRO A 41 -7.15 3.21 27.64
C PRO A 41 -6.14 4.02 26.81
N ILE A 42 -5.71 3.46 25.68
CA ILE A 42 -4.74 4.09 24.78
C ILE A 42 -5.28 5.39 24.16
N GLU A 43 -6.60 5.55 24.09
CA GLU A 43 -7.30 6.76 23.67
C GLU A 43 -7.10 7.93 24.64
N LYS A 44 -6.71 7.63 25.89
CA LYS A 44 -6.40 8.64 26.92
C LYS A 44 -4.92 9.01 26.97
N MET A 45 -4.11 8.50 26.03
CA MET A 45 -2.70 8.85 25.92
C MET A 45 -2.54 10.33 25.53
N SER A 46 -1.49 10.98 26.05
CA SER A 46 -1.14 12.31 25.57
C SER A 46 -0.70 12.25 24.11
N LEU A 47 -1.02 13.30 23.34
CA LEU A 47 -0.60 13.40 21.94
C LEU A 47 0.92 13.24 21.79
N GLU A 48 1.71 13.78 22.73
CA GLU A 48 3.16 13.63 22.75
C GLU A 48 3.61 12.16 22.80
N ASN A 49 3.03 11.37 23.71
CA ASN A 49 3.36 9.95 23.82
C ASN A 49 2.88 9.17 22.59
N ALA A 50 1.72 9.54 22.02
CA ALA A 50 1.21 8.91 20.81
C ALA A 50 2.14 9.14 19.62
N ILE A 51 2.66 10.37 19.46
CA ILE A 51 3.67 10.69 18.43
C ILE A 51 4.97 9.91 18.67
N LYS A 52 5.47 9.84 19.91
CA LYS A 52 6.69 9.09 20.24
C LYS A 52 6.58 7.60 19.90
N LEU A 53 5.45 6.98 20.24
CA LEU A 53 5.20 5.56 19.94
C LEU A 53 5.02 5.33 18.43
N THR A 54 4.35 6.24 17.73
CA THR A 54 4.19 6.16 16.27
C THR A 54 5.54 6.21 15.57
N ASN A 55 6.37 7.20 15.91
CA ASN A 55 7.72 7.33 15.34
C ASN A 55 8.56 6.08 15.61
N TYR A 56 8.49 5.53 16.83
CA TYR A 56 9.26 4.33 17.15
C TYR A 56 8.78 3.09 16.38
N ALA A 57 7.46 2.95 16.17
CA ALA A 57 6.93 1.90 15.30
C ALA A 57 7.44 2.05 13.85
N GLU A 58 7.43 3.26 13.31
CA GLU A 58 7.93 3.55 11.96
C GLU A 58 9.44 3.28 11.81
N GLU A 59 10.24 3.60 12.84
CA GLU A 59 11.66 3.27 12.88
C GLU A 59 11.89 1.75 12.86
N LEU A 60 11.11 0.98 13.63
CA LEU A 60 11.20 -0.48 13.64
C LEU A 60 10.77 -1.10 12.30
N ASP A 61 9.69 -0.61 11.70
CA ASP A 61 9.22 -1.08 10.39
C ASP A 61 10.30 -0.83 9.31
N MET A 62 10.93 0.35 9.35
CA MET A 62 12.04 0.71 8.47
C MET A 62 13.28 -0.19 8.68
N GLU A 63 13.63 -0.50 9.94
CA GLU A 63 14.72 -1.42 10.25
C GLU A 63 14.44 -2.84 9.74
N ASN A 64 13.23 -3.34 9.95
CA ASN A 64 12.81 -4.66 9.47
C ASN A 64 12.84 -4.72 7.94
N ALA A 65 12.35 -3.69 7.25
CA ALA A 65 12.39 -3.61 5.80
C ALA A 65 13.83 -3.64 5.24
N LYS A 66 14.75 -2.92 5.88
CA LYS A 66 16.18 -2.94 5.50
C LYS A 66 16.82 -4.31 5.71
N GLN A 67 16.51 -4.97 6.83
CA GLN A 67 17.00 -6.33 7.09
C GLN A 67 16.51 -7.31 6.04
N LEU A 68 15.22 -7.24 5.68
CA LEU A 68 14.62 -8.11 4.68
C LEU A 68 15.22 -7.84 3.29
N LEU A 69 15.45 -6.58 2.93
CA LEU A 69 16.14 -6.20 1.70
C LEU A 69 17.55 -6.80 1.63
N GLU A 70 18.33 -6.67 2.70
CA GLU A 70 19.68 -7.26 2.75
C GLU A 70 19.64 -8.80 2.74
N GLU A 71 18.62 -9.43 3.30
CA GLU A 71 18.47 -10.89 3.20
C GLU A 71 18.19 -11.34 1.78
N ILE A 72 17.19 -10.75 1.10
CA ILE A 72 16.84 -11.14 -0.27
C ILE A 72 17.94 -10.81 -1.27
N LYS A 73 18.80 -9.82 -0.98
CA LYS A 73 19.96 -9.45 -1.82
C LYS A 73 21.05 -10.50 -1.89
N ASN A 74 21.11 -11.37 -0.89
CA ASN A 74 22.24 -12.27 -0.66
C ASN A 74 21.83 -13.74 -0.64
N ASN A 75 20.53 -14.05 -0.77
CA ASN A 75 20.02 -15.41 -0.60
C ASN A 75 18.86 -15.69 -1.56
N GLU A 76 18.79 -16.92 -2.06
CA GLU A 76 17.58 -17.44 -2.70
C GLU A 76 16.51 -17.72 -1.64
N VAL A 77 15.57 -16.79 -1.47
CA VAL A 77 14.52 -16.85 -0.45
C VAL A 77 13.29 -16.06 -0.92
N ALA A 78 12.10 -16.50 -0.53
CA ALA A 78 10.87 -15.77 -0.81
C ALA A 78 9.96 -15.74 0.41
N TYR A 79 9.38 -14.57 0.66
CA TYR A 79 8.50 -14.26 1.78
C TYR A 79 7.13 -13.87 1.27
N ALA A 80 6.09 -14.57 1.71
CA ALA A 80 4.72 -14.14 1.53
C ALA A 80 4.33 -13.14 2.61
N VAL A 81 3.30 -12.34 2.34
CA VAL A 81 2.73 -11.43 3.34
C VAL A 81 1.44 -12.04 3.92
N VAL A 82 1.37 -12.13 5.23
CA VAL A 82 0.27 -12.76 5.97
C VAL A 82 -0.40 -11.75 6.90
N ASN A 83 -1.71 -11.56 6.77
CA ASN A 83 -2.46 -10.64 7.63
C ASN A 83 -2.67 -11.19 9.05
N GLU A 84 -3.26 -10.39 9.94
CA GLU A 84 -3.49 -10.75 11.35
C GLU A 84 -4.38 -12.00 11.54
N ASP A 85 -5.23 -12.33 10.56
CA ASP A 85 -6.10 -13.52 10.56
C ASP A 85 -5.41 -14.78 10.02
N GLY A 86 -4.14 -14.67 9.61
CA GLY A 86 -3.37 -15.76 9.01
C GLY A 86 -3.68 -15.99 7.52
N ALA A 87 -4.34 -15.04 6.84
CA ALA A 87 -4.59 -15.12 5.40
C ALA A 87 -3.43 -14.52 4.60
N VAL A 88 -3.10 -15.16 3.48
CA VAL A 88 -1.95 -14.86 2.61
C VAL A 88 -2.38 -13.96 1.46
N TYR A 89 -1.72 -12.80 1.30
CA TYR A 89 -2.03 -11.91 0.18
C TYR A 89 -1.61 -12.52 -1.15
N CYS A 90 -2.55 -12.55 -2.09
CA CYS A 90 -2.39 -13.08 -3.44
C CYS A 90 -2.89 -12.07 -4.48
N ASN A 91 -2.33 -12.11 -5.68
CA ASN A 91 -2.79 -11.31 -6.80
C ASN A 91 -4.20 -11.71 -7.23
N CYS A 92 -5.07 -10.75 -7.48
CA CYS A 92 -6.49 -10.96 -7.73
C CYS A 92 -6.74 -11.85 -8.94
N GLU A 93 -6.04 -11.59 -10.04
CA GLU A 93 -6.30 -12.27 -11.32
C GLU A 93 -5.64 -13.65 -11.41
N THR A 94 -4.48 -13.81 -10.79
CA THR A 94 -3.66 -15.02 -10.95
C THR A 94 -3.72 -15.94 -9.72
N SER A 95 -4.18 -15.43 -8.57
CA SER A 95 -4.05 -16.09 -7.27
C SER A 95 -2.62 -16.49 -6.91
N ASN A 96 -1.62 -15.91 -7.57
CA ASN A 96 -0.22 -16.06 -7.18
C ASN A 96 0.01 -15.30 -5.88
N ILE A 97 0.81 -15.89 -4.99
CA ILE A 97 1.23 -15.25 -3.74
C ILE A 97 1.98 -13.96 -4.07
N MET A 98 1.62 -12.86 -3.41
CA MET A 98 2.45 -11.65 -3.41
C MET A 98 3.66 -11.92 -2.53
N ASP A 99 4.86 -11.69 -3.05
CA ASP A 99 6.08 -12.01 -2.33
C ASP A 99 7.20 -10.97 -2.43
N ILE A 100 8.06 -11.02 -1.43
CA ILE A 100 9.33 -10.32 -1.34
C ILE A 100 10.39 -11.40 -1.53
N TYR A 101 11.24 -11.29 -2.55
CA TYR A 101 12.05 -12.41 -3.00
C TYR A 101 13.47 -12.03 -3.38
N GLY A 102 14.37 -12.99 -3.22
CA GLY A 102 15.67 -13.10 -3.87
C GLY A 102 15.69 -14.40 -4.67
N HIS A 103 16.13 -14.36 -5.92
CA HIS A 103 16.09 -15.48 -6.85
C HIS A 103 17.40 -15.60 -7.62
N ASP A 104 17.95 -16.82 -7.63
CA ASP A 104 19.12 -17.18 -8.42
C ASP A 104 18.68 -17.68 -9.80
N GLY A 105 18.78 -16.81 -10.81
CA GLY A 105 18.49 -17.12 -12.20
C GLY A 105 19.74 -17.46 -13.02
N GLU A 106 19.53 -17.86 -14.27
CA GLU A 106 20.63 -18.08 -15.23
C GLU A 106 21.47 -16.82 -15.45
N ASP A 107 20.84 -15.65 -15.41
CA ASP A 107 21.47 -14.33 -15.57
C ASP A 107 22.06 -13.78 -14.25
N GLY A 108 22.10 -14.59 -13.20
CA GLY A 108 22.58 -14.23 -11.88
C GLY A 108 21.45 -13.92 -10.88
N HIS A 109 21.87 -13.48 -9.69
CA HIS A 109 20.97 -13.19 -8.58
C HIS A 109 20.25 -11.86 -8.79
N PHE A 110 18.92 -11.87 -8.64
CA PHE A 110 18.10 -10.66 -8.59
C PHE A 110 17.05 -10.77 -7.49
N TYR A 111 16.57 -9.62 -7.02
CA TYR A 111 15.70 -9.53 -5.85
C TYR A 111 14.71 -8.39 -6.00
N GLY A 112 13.57 -8.49 -5.34
CA GLY A 112 12.50 -7.53 -5.51
C GLY A 112 11.23 -7.88 -4.77
N VAL A 113 10.15 -7.24 -5.21
CA VAL A 113 8.79 -7.46 -4.74
C VAL A 113 7.90 -7.74 -5.94
N TYR A 114 7.04 -8.74 -5.81
CA TYR A 114 6.00 -9.04 -6.78
C TYR A 114 4.64 -9.03 -6.10
N GLY A 115 3.71 -8.23 -6.62
CA GLY A 115 2.34 -8.22 -6.13
C GLY A 115 1.50 -7.05 -6.66
N ASP A 116 0.18 -7.21 -6.61
CA ASP A 116 -0.77 -6.15 -6.96
C ASP A 116 -0.56 -4.89 -6.11
N ALA A 117 -0.11 -5.06 -4.85
CA ALA A 117 0.23 -3.96 -3.94
C ALA A 117 1.24 -2.97 -4.53
N VAL A 118 2.13 -3.46 -5.39
CA VAL A 118 3.20 -2.68 -6.04
C VAL A 118 3.00 -2.58 -7.55
N GLY A 119 1.82 -2.96 -8.06
CA GLY A 119 1.45 -2.81 -9.46
C GLY A 119 2.15 -3.80 -10.38
N GLY A 120 2.58 -4.94 -9.86
CA GLY A 120 3.29 -5.97 -10.62
C GLY A 120 4.63 -6.32 -9.99
N GLN A 121 5.69 -6.30 -10.81
CA GLN A 121 7.04 -6.71 -10.40
C GLN A 121 7.98 -5.51 -10.33
N LEU A 122 8.60 -5.30 -9.17
CA LEU A 122 9.65 -4.30 -8.94
C LEU A 122 10.90 -5.02 -8.45
N ASP A 123 11.95 -5.09 -9.27
CA ASP A 123 13.18 -5.78 -8.92
C ASP A 123 14.46 -5.07 -9.35
N SER A 124 15.57 -5.55 -8.82
CA SER A 124 16.91 -4.96 -8.96
C SER A 124 17.44 -4.93 -10.39
N ARG A 125 16.76 -5.56 -11.35
CA ARG A 125 17.09 -5.45 -12.78
C ARG A 125 16.58 -4.14 -13.38
N ASN A 126 15.52 -3.57 -12.79
CA ASN A 126 14.77 -2.46 -13.38
C ASN A 126 14.67 -1.22 -12.47
N VAL A 127 14.80 -1.39 -11.14
CA VAL A 127 14.65 -0.31 -10.16
C VAL A 127 15.75 -0.32 -9.10
N SER A 128 15.93 0.79 -8.40
CA SER A 128 16.94 0.92 -7.34
C SER A 128 16.52 0.27 -6.02
N ASP A 129 17.51 -0.01 -5.16
CA ASP A 129 17.30 -0.48 -3.78
C ASP A 129 16.34 0.42 -3.00
N ASP A 130 16.37 1.74 -3.21
CA ASP A 130 15.46 2.68 -2.54
C ASP A 130 14.00 2.46 -2.94
N VAL A 131 13.73 2.10 -4.21
CA VAL A 131 12.38 1.76 -4.68
C VAL A 131 11.94 0.42 -4.11
N ILE A 132 12.83 -0.58 -4.12
CA ILE A 132 12.55 -1.91 -3.57
C ILE A 132 12.31 -1.82 -2.06
N LEU A 133 13.07 -0.99 -1.34
CA LEU A 133 12.89 -0.77 0.09
C LEU A 133 11.50 -0.19 0.41
N LYS A 134 11.04 0.78 -0.38
CA LYS A 134 9.68 1.32 -0.26
C LYS A 134 8.61 0.28 -0.59
N ALA A 135 8.86 -0.56 -1.59
CA ALA A 135 7.98 -1.66 -1.96
C ALA A 135 7.85 -2.68 -0.81
N ILE A 136 8.97 -3.05 -0.19
CA ILE A 136 9.00 -3.90 1.00
C ILE A 136 8.24 -3.25 2.15
N GLN A 137 8.45 -1.97 2.42
CA GLN A 137 7.71 -1.26 3.47
C GLN A 137 6.20 -1.30 3.24
N LEU A 138 5.76 -1.09 2.00
CA LEU A 138 4.35 -1.19 1.65
C LEU A 138 3.81 -2.61 1.94
N MET A 139 4.55 -3.64 1.52
CA MET A 139 4.18 -5.03 1.77
C MET A 139 4.08 -5.35 3.28
N LEU A 140 5.03 -4.89 4.08
CA LEU A 140 5.01 -5.06 5.55
C LEU A 140 3.87 -4.27 6.24
N GLY A 141 3.33 -3.26 5.57
CA GLY A 141 2.12 -2.55 6.01
C GLY A 141 0.85 -3.39 5.89
N LEU A 142 0.82 -4.37 4.97
CA LEU A 142 -0.32 -5.26 4.77
C LEU A 142 -0.35 -6.43 5.76
N GLY A 143 0.82 -6.88 6.23
CA GLY A 143 0.94 -8.03 7.10
C GLY A 143 2.39 -8.41 7.43
N GLU A 144 2.56 -9.55 8.10
CA GLU A 144 3.86 -10.06 8.50
C GLU A 144 4.50 -10.91 7.38
N PRO A 145 5.83 -10.80 7.19
CA PRO A 145 6.54 -11.62 6.21
C PRO A 145 6.74 -13.04 6.76
N VAL A 146 6.30 -14.04 6.02
CA VAL A 146 6.46 -15.46 6.35
C VAL A 146 7.17 -16.15 5.20
N LYS A 147 8.22 -16.94 5.48
CA LYS A 147 8.93 -17.68 4.43
C LYS A 147 7.93 -18.55 3.69
N ARG A 148 7.96 -18.52 2.35
CA ARG A 148 7.03 -19.32 1.53
C ARG A 148 7.15 -20.81 1.82
N SER A 149 8.33 -21.28 2.21
CA SER A 149 8.58 -22.67 2.64
C SER A 149 7.91 -23.05 3.96
N GLU A 150 7.48 -22.07 4.77
CA GLU A 150 6.85 -22.26 6.07
C GLU A 150 5.31 -22.12 6.01
N LEU A 151 4.76 -21.77 4.84
CA LEU A 151 3.32 -21.60 4.67
C LEU A 151 2.56 -22.93 4.79
N SER A 152 1.37 -22.86 5.38
CA SER A 152 0.38 -23.92 5.28
C SER A 152 -0.02 -24.16 3.82
N THR A 153 -0.24 -25.42 3.46
CA THR A 153 -0.67 -25.83 2.12
C THR A 153 -1.98 -26.61 2.18
N GLY A 154 -2.69 -26.71 1.05
CA GLY A 154 -3.96 -27.44 0.98
C GLY A 154 -5.12 -26.68 1.61
N SER A 155 -5.95 -27.37 2.42
CA SER A 155 -7.18 -26.81 3.00
C SER A 155 -6.94 -25.67 3.99
N ASP A 156 -5.74 -25.59 4.56
CA ASP A 156 -5.37 -24.59 5.56
C ASP A 156 -4.82 -23.30 4.92
N PHE A 157 -4.63 -23.29 3.60
CA PHE A 157 -4.23 -22.09 2.86
C PHE A 157 -5.44 -21.16 2.70
N LYS A 158 -5.30 -19.93 3.18
CA LYS A 158 -6.35 -18.91 3.14
C LYS A 158 -5.88 -17.71 2.32
N PRO A 159 -6.29 -17.57 1.05
CA PRO A 159 -5.92 -16.40 0.27
C PRO A 159 -6.73 -15.17 0.70
N THR A 160 -6.11 -13.99 0.60
CA THR A 160 -6.77 -12.69 0.64
C THR A 160 -6.23 -11.81 -0.49
N TYR A 161 -6.97 -10.77 -0.87
CA TYR A 161 -6.74 -10.00 -2.10
C TYR A 161 -6.89 -8.50 -1.81
N LEU A 162 -6.12 -7.65 -2.52
CA LEU A 162 -6.30 -6.20 -2.50
C LEU A 162 -7.40 -5.81 -3.50
N ASN A 163 -8.47 -5.17 -3.02
CA ASN A 163 -9.67 -5.00 -3.82
C ASN A 163 -9.72 -3.63 -4.50
N GLY A 164 -9.14 -3.56 -5.68
CA GLY A 164 -9.39 -2.48 -6.64
C GLY A 164 -8.22 -1.52 -6.82
N TYR A 165 -8.14 -1.00 -8.05
CA TYR A 165 -7.04 -0.13 -8.50
C TYR A 165 -6.85 1.12 -7.63
N PHE A 166 -7.94 1.75 -7.19
CA PHE A 166 -7.85 2.97 -6.37
C PHE A 166 -7.18 2.73 -5.02
N GLU A 167 -7.50 1.62 -4.34
CA GLU A 167 -6.90 1.24 -3.06
C GLU A 167 -5.39 1.05 -3.21
N VAL A 168 -4.97 0.35 -4.26
CA VAL A 168 -3.56 0.11 -4.59
C VAL A 168 -2.82 1.43 -4.87
N VAL A 169 -3.39 2.31 -5.68
CA VAL A 169 -2.77 3.61 -6.00
C VAL A 169 -2.64 4.49 -4.77
N GLU A 170 -3.66 4.52 -3.90
CA GLU A 170 -3.61 5.28 -2.65
C GLU A 170 -2.51 4.74 -1.72
N LEU A 171 -2.38 3.42 -1.61
CA LEU A 171 -1.33 2.75 -0.85
C LEU A 171 0.08 3.06 -1.39
N MET A 172 0.27 3.03 -2.71
CA MET A 172 1.55 3.37 -3.34
C MET A 172 1.92 4.84 -3.15
N LYS A 173 0.94 5.75 -3.16
CA LYS A 173 1.15 7.17 -2.85
C LYS A 173 1.58 7.36 -1.40
N GLN A 174 0.89 6.72 -0.45
CA GLN A 174 1.22 6.79 0.97
C GLN A 174 2.62 6.23 1.29
N SER A 175 3.05 5.20 0.57
CA SER A 175 4.41 4.62 0.69
C SER A 175 5.49 5.41 -0.08
N GLY A 176 5.11 6.43 -0.85
CA GLY A 176 6.03 7.21 -1.67
C GLY A 176 6.68 6.41 -2.80
N LEU A 177 6.07 5.28 -3.20
CA LEU A 177 6.38 4.55 -4.44
C LEU A 177 5.92 5.34 -5.65
N LEU A 178 4.75 5.98 -5.53
CA LEU A 178 4.33 7.03 -6.44
C LEU A 178 4.75 8.37 -5.82
N GLN A 179 5.57 9.14 -6.54
CA GLN A 179 5.79 10.54 -6.18
C GLN A 179 4.58 11.36 -6.64
N GLU A 180 4.22 12.43 -5.92
CA GLU A 180 3.31 13.48 -6.45
C GLU A 180 3.85 14.13 -7.74
N GLN A 181 5.11 13.84 -8.08
CA GLN A 181 5.85 14.41 -9.18
C GLN A 181 5.76 13.58 -10.47
N GLU A 182 4.58 13.05 -10.72
CA GLU A 182 4.03 12.77 -12.05
C GLU A 182 2.50 12.80 -11.90
N GLU A 183 1.97 13.90 -11.34
CA GLU A 183 0.61 14.29 -11.70
C GLU A 183 0.61 14.51 -13.21
N ASN A 184 0.33 13.41 -13.91
CA ASN A 184 0.21 13.20 -15.34
C ASN A 184 -0.02 14.55 -16.02
N GLU A 185 1.05 15.15 -16.55
CA GLU A 185 0.95 16.45 -17.23
C GLU A 185 -0.20 16.40 -18.24
N LYS A 186 -0.43 15.23 -18.86
CA LYS A 186 -1.57 14.97 -19.73
C LYS A 186 -2.92 15.10 -19.03
N VAL A 187 -3.10 14.64 -17.79
CA VAL A 187 -4.36 14.84 -17.04
C VAL A 187 -4.54 16.30 -16.66
N LYS A 188 -3.48 17.01 -16.26
CA LYS A 188 -3.54 18.46 -16.01
C LYS A 188 -3.86 19.25 -17.28
N GLU A 189 -3.15 18.98 -18.38
CA GLU A 189 -3.41 19.53 -19.71
C GLU A 189 -4.80 19.17 -20.21
N TRP A 190 -5.28 17.96 -19.92
CA TRP A 190 -6.62 17.52 -20.28
C TRP A 190 -7.68 18.28 -19.49
N ILE A 191 -7.55 18.41 -18.17
CA ILE A 191 -8.46 19.23 -17.35
C ILE A 191 -8.44 20.68 -17.83
N GLU A 192 -7.26 21.23 -18.14
CA GLU A 192 -7.10 22.60 -18.64
C GLU A 192 -7.77 22.80 -20.02
N SER A 193 -7.64 21.83 -20.93
CA SER A 193 -8.25 21.87 -22.26
C SER A 193 -9.75 21.51 -22.26
N HIS A 194 -10.26 20.89 -21.19
CA HIS A 194 -11.65 20.44 -21.05
C HIS A 194 -12.38 21.12 -19.89
N LYS A 195 -11.99 22.37 -19.53
CA LYS A 195 -12.61 23.13 -18.43
C LYS A 195 -14.13 23.29 -18.54
N ASP A 196 -14.65 23.36 -19.76
CA ASP A 196 -16.06 23.59 -20.06
C ASP A 196 -16.82 22.29 -20.42
N VAL A 197 -16.24 21.13 -20.11
CA VAL A 197 -16.79 19.84 -20.53
C VAL A 197 -17.98 19.38 -19.69
N VAL A 198 -18.21 20.01 -18.53
CA VAL A 198 -19.38 19.73 -17.71
C VAL A 198 -20.63 20.13 -18.49
N GLY A 199 -21.54 19.17 -18.67
CA GLY A 199 -22.73 19.31 -19.50
C GLY A 199 -22.56 18.80 -20.93
N SER A 200 -21.35 18.47 -21.38
CA SER A 200 -21.10 17.85 -22.68
C SER A 200 -21.61 16.42 -22.74
N THR A 201 -22.02 16.01 -23.93
CA THR A 201 -22.32 14.61 -24.23
C THR A 201 -21.02 13.91 -24.57
N VAL A 202 -20.82 12.71 -24.04
CA VAL A 202 -19.64 11.88 -24.27
C VAL A 202 -20.05 10.46 -24.56
N LYS A 203 -19.20 9.74 -25.29
CA LYS A 203 -19.38 8.31 -25.52
C LYS A 203 -18.24 7.52 -24.90
N HIS A 204 -18.59 6.50 -24.13
CA HIS A 204 -17.66 5.56 -23.52
C HIS A 204 -17.81 4.17 -24.15
N PRO A 205 -16.73 3.46 -24.52
CA PRO A 205 -16.78 2.16 -25.19
C PRO A 205 -17.67 1.11 -24.49
N SER A 206 -17.64 1.08 -23.15
CA SER A 206 -18.38 0.10 -22.35
C SER A 206 -19.71 0.58 -21.78
N PHE A 207 -19.91 1.90 -21.69
CA PHE A 207 -21.05 2.50 -20.97
C PHE A 207 -22.01 3.26 -21.88
N GLY A 208 -21.66 3.42 -23.15
CA GLY A 208 -22.50 4.09 -24.14
C GLY A 208 -22.43 5.61 -24.02
N THR A 209 -23.50 6.27 -24.42
CA THR A 209 -23.62 7.73 -24.42
C THR A 209 -24.04 8.24 -23.04
N GLY A 210 -23.42 9.32 -22.58
CA GLY A 210 -23.77 9.95 -21.32
C GLY A 210 -23.43 11.44 -21.28
N LYS A 211 -23.88 12.11 -20.23
CA LYS A 211 -23.65 13.53 -20.03
C LYS A 211 -22.71 13.76 -18.85
N VAL A 212 -21.65 14.55 -19.05
CA VAL A 212 -20.73 14.88 -17.97
C VAL A 212 -21.46 15.77 -16.96
N THR A 213 -21.40 15.42 -15.68
CA THR A 213 -22.09 16.12 -14.58
C THR A 213 -21.15 16.85 -13.65
N GLU A 214 -19.93 16.36 -13.45
CA GLU A 214 -18.97 16.92 -12.51
C GLU A 214 -17.56 16.45 -12.85
N ILE A 215 -16.57 17.33 -12.65
CA ILE A 215 -15.16 16.96 -12.54
C ILE A 215 -14.66 17.49 -11.20
N LYS A 216 -14.16 16.61 -10.35
CA LYS A 216 -13.67 16.94 -9.01
C LYS A 216 -12.66 15.90 -8.54
N ASP A 217 -11.61 16.33 -7.83
CA ASP A 217 -10.64 15.46 -7.15
C ASP A 217 -10.14 14.30 -8.05
N ASN A 218 -9.62 14.63 -9.23
CA ASN A 218 -9.11 13.71 -10.26
C ASN A 218 -10.13 12.68 -10.80
N THR A 219 -11.42 12.98 -10.67
CA THR A 219 -12.52 12.11 -11.07
C THR A 219 -13.48 12.86 -12.00
N ILE A 220 -13.95 12.19 -13.05
CA ILE A 220 -15.02 12.67 -13.91
C ILE A 220 -16.28 11.83 -13.67
N THR A 221 -17.41 12.51 -13.50
CA THR A 221 -18.69 11.86 -13.25
C THR A 221 -19.66 12.09 -14.40
N ILE A 222 -20.16 11.01 -14.97
CA ILE A 222 -20.97 10.98 -16.19
C ILE A 222 -22.29 10.26 -15.90
N ASP A 223 -23.40 10.83 -16.34
CA ASP A 223 -24.72 10.19 -16.30
C ASP A 223 -25.02 9.52 -17.66
N PHE A 224 -24.88 8.20 -17.71
CA PHE A 224 -25.05 7.41 -18.93
C PHE A 224 -26.52 7.00 -19.11
N GLU A 225 -27.05 7.11 -20.34
CA GLU A 225 -28.48 6.91 -20.64
C GLU A 225 -29.04 5.57 -20.12
N ASP A 226 -28.29 4.48 -20.32
CA ASP A 226 -28.72 3.13 -19.94
C ASP A 226 -28.04 2.59 -18.66
N LYS A 227 -27.04 3.30 -18.12
CA LYS A 227 -26.17 2.83 -17.02
C LYS A 227 -26.19 3.73 -15.79
N GLY A 228 -26.88 4.86 -15.87
CA GLY A 228 -26.96 5.87 -14.83
C GLY A 228 -25.61 6.52 -14.53
N LYS A 229 -25.54 7.19 -13.38
CA LYS A 229 -24.37 7.94 -12.94
C LYS A 229 -23.18 7.02 -12.60
N LYS A 230 -22.02 7.30 -13.20
CA LYS A 230 -20.74 6.63 -12.96
C LYS A 230 -19.63 7.66 -12.76
N SER A 231 -18.73 7.36 -11.83
CA SER A 231 -17.52 8.15 -11.58
C SER A 231 -16.31 7.35 -12.07
N LEU A 232 -15.50 7.98 -12.92
CA LEU A 232 -14.31 7.40 -13.54
C LEU A 232 -13.07 8.19 -13.12
N ALA A 233 -11.98 7.49 -12.87
CA ALA A 233 -10.68 8.13 -12.65
C ALA A 233 -10.24 8.84 -13.95
N LEU A 234 -9.86 10.11 -13.84
CA LEU A 234 -9.41 10.90 -15.00
C LEU A 234 -8.15 10.31 -15.64
N GLU A 235 -7.27 9.73 -14.83
CA GLU A 235 -6.05 9.07 -15.30
C GLU A 235 -6.37 7.95 -16.30
N ALA A 236 -7.26 7.02 -15.94
CA ALA A 236 -7.69 5.95 -16.83
C ALA A 236 -8.37 6.48 -18.10
N VAL A 237 -9.18 7.54 -17.97
CA VAL A 237 -9.85 8.19 -19.11
C VAL A 237 -8.85 8.78 -20.09
N VAL A 238 -7.83 9.48 -19.58
CA VAL A 238 -6.82 10.18 -20.38
C VAL A 238 -5.83 9.20 -21.01
N GLU A 239 -5.36 8.20 -20.27
CA GLU A 239 -4.36 7.25 -20.78
C GLU A 239 -4.92 6.28 -21.80
N SER A 240 -6.16 5.82 -21.58
CA SER A 240 -6.82 4.87 -22.47
C SER A 240 -7.77 5.54 -23.46
N ASN A 241 -7.79 6.88 -23.51
CA ASN A 241 -8.63 7.69 -24.40
C ASN A 241 -10.10 7.22 -24.41
N LEU A 242 -10.70 7.07 -23.23
CA LEU A 242 -11.98 6.37 -23.03
C LEU A 242 -13.22 7.21 -23.33
N LEU A 243 -13.08 8.50 -23.63
CA LEU A 243 -14.19 9.40 -23.90
C LEU A 243 -14.04 10.05 -25.28
N GLU A 244 -15.06 9.85 -26.12
CA GLU A 244 -15.25 10.62 -27.34
C GLU A 244 -16.19 11.78 -27.04
N PHE A 245 -15.74 13.02 -27.31
CA PHE A 245 -16.48 14.27 -27.14
C PHE A 245 -17.24 14.68 -28.40
#